data_AF-A0A444KY02-F1
#
_entry.id   AF-A0A444KY02-F1
#
_cell.length_a   1.000
_cell.length_b   1.000
_cell.length_c   1.000
_cell.angle_alpha   90.00
_cell.angle_beta   90.00
_cell.angle_gamma   90.00
#
_symmetry.space_group_name_H-M   'P 1'
#
loop_
_entity.id
_entity.type
_entity.pdbx_description
1 polymer ?
#
loop_
_entity_poly.entity_id
_entity_poly.type
_entity_poly.pdbx_seq_one_letter_code
_entity_poly.pdbx_strand_id
1 'polypeptide(L)' 'MGKRIVFTGGSGKIGRHVIPYLLKRGHQVLNLDLTPLDVPGVDTVITNLA' A
#
# COMPACT_ATOMS: atom_id res chain seq x y z
N MET A 1 -12.45 10.51 10.12
CA MET A 1 -11.27 11.16 9.51
C MET A 1 -10.28 10.11 9.08
N GLY A 2 -9.84 10.13 7.82
CA GLY A 2 -8.85 9.20 7.27
C GLY A 2 -7.48 9.34 7.93
N LYS A 3 -6.60 8.36 7.72
CA LYS A 3 -5.21 8.38 8.17
C LYS A 3 -4.29 8.22 6.96
N ARG A 4 -3.04 8.66 7.10
CA ARG A 4 -1.97 8.40 6.12
C ARG A 4 -1.15 7.21 6.64
N ILE A 5 -1.00 6.18 5.82
CA ILE A 5 -0.39 4.91 6.21
C ILE A 5 0.77 4.64 5.24
N VAL A 6 1.97 4.44 5.80
CA VAL A 6 3.07 3.82 5.06
C VAL A 6 2.93 2.32 5.24
N PHE A 7 2.82 1.60 4.12
CA PHE A 7 2.60 0.16 4.10
C PHE A 7 3.82 -0.52 3.48
N THR A 8 4.19 -1.69 3.98
CA THR A 8 5.29 -2.49 3.42
C THR A 8 4.78 -3.88 3.02
N GLY A 9 5.27 -4.43 1.93
CA GLY A 9 4.78 -5.72 1.41
C GLY A 9 3.35 -5.66 0.85
N GLY A 10 2.94 -4.49 0.34
CA GLY A 10 1.66 -4.29 -0.35
C GLY A 10 1.44 -5.17 -1.58
N SER A 11 2.50 -5.53 -2.31
CA SER A 11 2.50 -6.43 -3.46
C SER A 11 2.29 -7.90 -3.08
N GLY A 12 2.58 -8.22 -1.81
CA GLY A 12 2.50 -9.57 -1.26
C GLY A 12 1.07 -10.13 -1.21
N LYS A 13 0.97 -11.41 -0.85
CA LYS A 13 -0.30 -12.15 -0.80
C LYS A 13 -1.36 -11.45 0.06
N ILE A 14 -0.95 -10.83 1.16
CA ILE A 14 -1.86 -10.18 2.11
C ILE A 14 -2.03 -8.70 1.77
N GLY A 15 -0.93 -8.00 1.50
CA GLY A 15 -0.92 -6.56 1.24
C GLY A 15 -1.90 -6.13 0.15
N ARG A 16 -1.97 -6.91 -0.96
CA ARG A 16 -2.81 -6.58 -2.11
C ARG A 16 -4.31 -6.58 -1.80
N HIS A 17 -4.72 -7.27 -0.72
CA HIS A 17 -6.11 -7.29 -0.26
C HIS A 17 -6.35 -6.29 0.88
N VAL A 18 -5.35 -6.05 1.72
CA VAL A 18 -5.44 -5.11 2.85
C VAL A 18 -5.49 -3.67 2.36
N ILE A 19 -4.68 -3.30 1.38
CA ILE A 19 -4.59 -1.92 0.89
C ILE A 19 -5.95 -1.43 0.33
N PRO A 20 -6.64 -2.15 -0.58
CA PRO A 20 -7.99 -1.77 -1.01
C PRO A 20 -9.00 -1.63 0.13
N TYR A 21 -8.90 -2.45 1.18
CA TYR A 21 -9.73 -2.32 2.37
C TYR A 21 -9.45 -1.01 3.12
N LEU A 22 -8.17 -0.64 3.29
CA LEU A 22 -7.77 0.62 3.92
C LEU A 22 -8.26 1.84 3.11
N LEU A 23 -8.17 1.79 1.78
CA LEU A 23 -8.69 2.82 0.90
C LEU A 23 -10.22 2.99 1.07
N LYS A 24 -10.97 1.88 1.08
CA LYS A 24 -12.44 1.89 1.31
C LYS A 24 -12.83 2.48 2.67
N ARG A 25 -11.94 2.41 3.67
CA ARG A 25 -12.11 3.06 4.98
C ARG A 25 -11.76 4.55 4.99
N GLY A 26 -11.36 5.10 3.84
CA GLY A 26 -10.97 6.51 3.67
C GLY A 26 -9.54 6.81 4.11
N HIS A 27 -8.66 5.80 4.18
CA HIS A 27 -7.23 6.01 4.43
C HIS A 27 -6.49 6.29 3.12
N GLN A 28 -5.39 7.04 3.21
CA GLN A 28 -4.42 7.19 2.14
C GLN A 28 -3.24 6.26 2.43
N VAL A 29 -2.78 5.51 1.42
CA VAL A 29 -1.70 4.55 1.56
C VAL A 29 -0.56 4.92 0.63
N LEU A 30 0.66 4.92 1.16
CA LEU A 30 1.92 4.90 0.40
C LEU A 30 2.54 3.52 0.59
N ASN A 31 2.74 2.78 -0.51
CA ASN A 31 3.35 1.46 -0.44
C ASN A 31 4.88 1.54 -0.63
N LEU A 32 5.64 0.89 0.24
CA LEU A 32 7.08 0.66 0.09
C LEU A 32 7.29 -0.82 -0.21
N ASP A 33 7.86 -1.13 -1.36
CA ASP A 33 7.87 -2.51 -1.82
C ASP A 33 9.00 -2.83 -2.78
N LEU A 34 9.25 -4.13 -2.98
CA LEU A 34 10.25 -4.60 -3.94
C LEU A 34 9.71 -4.62 -5.37
N THR A 35 8.39 -4.72 -5.54
CA THR A 35 7.72 -4.76 -6.84
C THR A 35 6.54 -3.79 -6.90
N PRO A 36 6.18 -3.27 -8.10
CA PRO A 36 5.01 -2.40 -8.24
C PRO A 36 3.72 -3.04 -7.71
N LEU A 37 2.87 -2.22 -7.09
CA LEU A 37 1.51 -2.60 -6.71
C LEU A 37 0.51 -1.96 -7.69
N ASP A 38 -0.24 -2.78 -8.40
CA ASP A 38 -1.29 -2.31 -9.33
C ASP A 38 -2.61 -2.10 -8.58
N VAL A 39 -2.66 -1.06 -7.75
CA VAL A 39 -3.87 -0.62 -7.03
C VAL A 39 -4.11 0.86 -7.33
N PRO A 40 -5.24 1.23 -7.98
CA PRO A 40 -5.54 2.62 -8.29
C PRO A 40 -5.54 3.52 -7.04
N GLY A 41 -4.89 4.68 -7.16
CA GLY A 41 -4.81 5.66 -6.07
C GLY A 41 -3.81 5.33 -4.97
N VAL A 42 -2.89 4.39 -5.22
CA VAL A 42 -1.79 4.05 -4.31
C VAL A 42 -0.47 4.21 -5.04
N ASP A 43 0.36 5.12 -4.55
CA ASP A 43 1.74 5.23 -5.02
C ASP A 43 2.59 4.12 -4.40
N THR A 44 3.47 3.54 -5.22
CA THR A 44 4.49 2.60 -4.75
C THR A 44 5.87 3.20 -4.93
N VAL A 45 6.63 3.29 -3.84
CA VAL A 45 8.07 3.55 -3.88
C VAL A 45 8.78 2.19 -3.90
N ILE A 46 9.56 1.96 -4.94
CA ILE A 46 10.37 0.74 -5.04
C ILE A 46 11.58 0.88 -4.13
N THR A 47 11.65 0.07 -3.09
CA THR A 47 12.74 0.14 -2.10
C THR A 47 12.90 -1.16 -1.33
N ASN A 48 14.12 -1.40 -0.88
CA ASN A 48 14.44 -2.43 0.11
C ASN A 48 14.62 -1.74 1.47
N LEU A 49 14.04 -2.32 2.53
CA LEU A 49 14.07 -1.78 3.89
C LEU A 49 15.20 -2.33 4.75
N ALA A 50 15.91 -3.35 4.26
CA ALA A 50 17.09 -3.91 4.91
C ALA A 50 18.32 -3.00 4.77
#